data_AF-A0A2S8Z774-F1
#
_entry.id   AF-A0A2S8Z774-F1
#
_cell.length_a   1.000
_cell.length_b   1.000
_cell.length_c   1.000
_cell.angle_alpha   90.00
_cell.angle_beta   90.00
_cell.angle_gamma   90.00
#
_symmetry.space_group_name_H-M   'P 1'
#
loop_
_entity.id
_entity.type
_entity.pdbx_description
1 polymer ?
#
loop_
_entity_poly.entity_id
_entity_poly.type
_entity_poly.pdbx_seq_one_letter_code
_entity_poly.pdbx_strand_id
1 'polypeptide(L)'
;MAAKKAKSAKSKPAPEDFRSDALAKALEKQDVAAVALALRHGTTIVPLIKPGARDNPLDSGEVWTYRDPKTGDLALLLFSDAENKPANLPPGVGIYTADWLRKFLAAHPITTVFLDIAGPHPMQADPTELLKALDA
;
A
#
# COMPACT_ATOMS: atom_id res chain seq x y z
N MET A 1 21.16 9.57 -41.07
CA MET A 1 19.71 9.36 -40.89
C MET A 1 19.37 9.73 -39.45
N ALA A 2 18.43 10.64 -39.26
CA ALA A 2 18.22 11.36 -38.00
C ALA A 2 17.56 10.50 -36.92
N ALA A 3 18.12 10.55 -35.71
CA ALA A 3 17.48 10.09 -34.48
C ALA A 3 16.19 10.89 -34.23
N LYS A 4 15.04 10.21 -34.16
CA LYS A 4 13.80 10.83 -33.67
C LYS A 4 13.45 10.29 -32.29
N LYS A 5 13.74 11.17 -31.35
CA LYS A 5 13.49 11.16 -29.91
C LYS A 5 12.00 10.97 -29.60
N ALA A 6 11.78 10.25 -28.50
CA ALA A 6 10.55 9.96 -27.77
C ALA A 6 9.38 10.92 -28.02
N LYS A 7 8.24 10.35 -28.44
CA LYS A 7 6.93 11.00 -28.34
C LYS A 7 6.21 10.38 -27.15
N SER A 8 6.11 11.19 -26.11
CA SER A 8 5.45 10.96 -24.82
C SER A 8 4.06 10.36 -25.02
N ALA A 9 3.95 9.04 -24.89
CA ALA A 9 2.69 8.38 -24.62
C ALA A 9 2.42 8.55 -23.13
N LYS A 10 1.29 9.17 -22.85
CA LYS A 10 0.71 9.45 -21.55
C LYS A 10 0.33 8.11 -20.89
N SER A 11 1.32 7.32 -20.51
CA SER A 11 1.11 6.10 -19.75
C SER A 11 0.62 6.53 -18.38
N LYS A 12 -0.60 6.12 -18.03
CA LYS A 12 -1.02 6.05 -16.63
C LYS A 12 0.16 5.45 -15.86
N PRO A 13 0.64 6.08 -14.77
CA PRO A 13 1.78 5.55 -14.04
C PRO A 13 1.49 4.08 -13.77
N ALA A 14 2.43 3.22 -14.15
CA ALA A 14 2.33 1.82 -13.76
C ALA A 14 2.16 1.81 -12.24
N PRO A 15 1.43 0.85 -11.66
CA PRO A 15 1.32 0.71 -10.21
C PRO A 15 2.69 0.68 -9.48
N GLU A 16 3.72 0.39 -10.27
CA GLU A 16 5.15 0.28 -9.99
C GLU A 16 5.87 1.64 -9.85
N ASP A 17 5.37 2.69 -10.51
CA ASP A 17 5.90 4.07 -10.51
C ASP A 17 5.12 5.00 -9.55
N PHE A 18 4.12 4.45 -8.86
CA PHE A 18 3.28 5.26 -7.99
C PHE A 18 3.98 5.55 -6.67
N ARG A 19 4.10 6.84 -6.35
CA ARG A 19 4.67 7.33 -5.09
C ARG A 19 3.76 8.36 -4.43
N SER A 20 3.39 8.10 -3.18
CA SER A 20 2.59 8.99 -2.34
C SER A 20 3.50 9.91 -1.53
N ASP A 21 3.79 11.12 -2.05
CA ASP A 21 4.62 12.12 -1.38
C ASP A 21 4.04 12.56 -0.02
N ALA A 22 2.70 12.65 0.07
CA ALA A 22 1.99 12.97 1.31
C ALA A 22 2.18 11.90 2.39
N LEU A 23 2.12 10.62 2.00
CA LEU A 23 2.32 9.50 2.92
C LEU A 23 3.80 9.44 3.36
N ALA A 24 4.74 9.61 2.43
CA ALA A 24 6.16 9.65 2.73
C ALA A 24 6.51 10.78 3.74
N LYS A 25 5.97 11.99 3.55
CA LYS A 25 6.14 13.10 4.50
C LYS A 25 5.51 12.85 5.86
N ALA A 26 4.36 12.19 5.89
CA ALA A 26 3.70 11.85 7.14
C ALA A 26 4.50 10.81 7.93
N LEU A 27 5.05 9.81 7.23
CA LEU A 27 5.93 8.79 7.81
C LEU A 27 7.26 9.37 8.29
N GLU A 28 7.87 10.28 7.53
CA GLU A 28 9.08 11.01 7.94
C GLU A 28 8.89 11.72 9.29
N LYS A 29 7.70 12.31 9.50
CA LYS A 29 7.34 12.97 10.75
C LYS A 29 6.84 12.03 11.84
N GLN A 30 6.67 10.74 11.53
CA GLN A 30 5.98 9.76 12.36
C GLN A 30 4.61 10.25 12.86
N ASP A 31 3.91 11.02 12.01
CA ASP A 31 2.65 11.66 12.36
C ASP A 31 1.49 10.75 11.94
N VAL A 32 0.92 10.02 12.90
CA VAL A 32 -0.18 9.08 12.69
C VAL A 32 -1.39 9.77 12.04
N ALA A 33 -1.70 11.01 12.44
CA ALA A 33 -2.85 11.74 11.94
C ALA A 33 -2.62 12.19 10.49
N ALA A 34 -1.43 12.67 10.17
CA ALA A 34 -1.05 12.99 8.80
C ALA A 34 -0.99 11.74 7.92
N VAL A 35 -0.54 10.61 8.47
CA VAL A 35 -0.52 9.31 7.77
C VAL A 35 -1.95 8.93 7.44
N ALA A 36 -2.84 8.91 8.42
CA ALA A 36 -4.24 8.59 8.21
C ALA A 36 -4.92 9.54 7.22
N LEU A 37 -4.62 10.84 7.27
CA LEU A 37 -5.12 11.82 6.30
C LEU A 37 -4.59 11.51 4.88
N ALA A 38 -3.31 11.20 4.75
CA ALA A 38 -2.70 10.81 3.49
C ALA A 38 -3.27 9.48 2.97
N LEU A 39 -3.63 8.56 3.84
CA LEU A 39 -4.32 7.32 3.47
C LEU A 39 -5.77 7.58 3.06
N ARG A 40 -6.48 8.47 3.78
CA ARG A 40 -7.88 8.83 3.56
C ARG A 40 -8.10 9.52 2.22
N HIS A 41 -7.20 10.43 1.85
CA HIS A 41 -7.29 11.20 0.61
C HIS A 41 -6.40 10.66 -0.51
N GLY A 42 -5.44 9.81 -0.17
CA GLY A 42 -4.52 9.20 -1.13
C GLY A 42 -4.86 7.75 -1.43
N THR A 43 -3.92 7.11 -2.09
CA THR A 43 -3.96 5.69 -2.41
C THR A 43 -2.76 4.99 -1.79
N THR A 44 -3.01 3.80 -1.25
CA THR A 44 -2.00 2.92 -0.68
C THR A 44 -1.60 1.85 -1.67
N ILE A 45 -0.31 1.53 -1.65
CA ILE A 45 0.18 0.36 -2.34
C ILE A 45 0.18 -0.82 -1.37
N VAL A 46 -0.39 -1.93 -1.81
CA VAL A 46 -0.43 -3.19 -1.05
C VAL A 46 0.16 -4.29 -1.91
N PRO A 47 1.10 -5.10 -1.38
CA PRO A 47 1.65 -6.23 -2.10
C PRO A 47 0.58 -7.32 -2.28
N LEU A 48 0.55 -7.93 -3.46
CA LEU A 48 -0.39 -8.99 -3.82
C LEU A 48 0.37 -10.30 -4.06
N ILE A 49 0.00 -11.37 -3.34
CA ILE A 49 0.46 -12.74 -3.61
C ILE A 49 0.09 -13.15 -5.03
N LYS A 50 -1.14 -12.85 -5.43
CA LYS A 50 -1.65 -13.08 -6.79
C LYS A 50 -2.25 -11.79 -7.32
N PRO A 51 -1.77 -11.26 -8.46
CA PRO A 51 -2.47 -10.17 -9.12
C PRO A 51 -3.85 -10.67 -9.53
N GLY A 52 -4.88 -9.88 -9.21
CA GLY A 52 -6.25 -10.21 -9.57
C GLY A 52 -6.43 -10.39 -11.07
N ALA A 53 -7.35 -11.29 -11.47
CA ALA A 53 -7.68 -11.47 -12.87
C ALA A 53 -8.21 -10.14 -13.46
N ARG A 54 -7.51 -9.59 -14.46
CA ARG A 54 -7.87 -8.31 -15.11
C ARG A 54 -9.29 -8.26 -15.67
N ASP A 55 -9.90 -9.42 -15.88
CA ASP A 55 -11.25 -9.60 -16.44
C ASP A 55 -12.33 -9.74 -15.37
N ASN A 56 -11.98 -9.93 -14.09
CA ASN A 56 -12.95 -10.15 -13.02
C ASN A 56 -12.89 -9.02 -11.98
N PRO A 57 -13.84 -8.06 -11.99
CA PRO A 57 -13.83 -6.92 -11.07
C PRO A 57 -14.03 -7.31 -9.59
N LEU A 58 -14.44 -8.56 -9.32
CA LEU A 58 -14.53 -9.13 -7.97
C LEU A 58 -13.21 -9.76 -7.49
N ASP A 59 -12.30 -10.06 -8.42
CA ASP A 59 -11.00 -10.66 -8.12
C ASP A 59 -9.96 -9.55 -8.01
N SER A 60 -9.90 -8.91 -6.85
CA SER A 60 -8.92 -7.85 -6.58
C SER A 60 -7.49 -8.39 -6.38
N GLY A 61 -7.29 -9.71 -6.45
CA GLY A 61 -6.04 -10.37 -6.11
C GLY A 61 -5.96 -10.74 -4.63
N GLU A 62 -5.03 -11.63 -4.30
CA GLU A 62 -4.81 -12.09 -2.93
C GLU A 62 -3.78 -11.17 -2.26
N VAL A 63 -4.21 -10.41 -1.26
CA VAL A 63 -3.35 -9.47 -0.52
C VAL A 63 -2.31 -10.25 0.28
N TRP A 64 -1.05 -9.86 0.17
CA TRP A 64 0.00 -10.43 0.98
C TRP A 64 -0.08 -9.86 2.40
N THR A 65 -0.41 -10.72 3.35
CA THR A 65 -0.32 -10.43 4.79
C THR A 65 0.79 -11.29 5.39
N TYR A 66 1.62 -10.68 6.23
CA TYR A 66 2.58 -11.43 7.03
C TYR A 66 1.86 -12.09 8.20
N ARG A 67 2.10 -13.39 8.43
CA ARG A 67 1.61 -14.09 9.61
C ARG A 67 2.77 -14.44 10.51
N ASP A 68 2.77 -13.94 11.73
CA ASP A 68 3.81 -14.25 12.69
C ASP A 68 3.70 -15.74 13.10
N PRO A 69 4.78 -16.54 12.96
CA PRO A 69 4.73 -17.98 13.24
C PRO A 69 4.72 -18.31 14.74
N LYS A 70 5.04 -17.36 15.62
CA LYS A 70 5.11 -17.58 17.07
C LYS A 70 3.78 -17.28 17.75
N THR A 71 3.12 -16.22 17.33
CA THR A 71 1.88 -15.69 17.91
C THR A 71 0.65 -15.99 17.06
N GLY A 72 0.84 -16.18 15.74
CA GLY A 72 -0.24 -16.33 14.78
C GLY A 72 -0.82 -15.00 14.31
N ASP A 73 -0.27 -13.87 14.75
CA ASP A 73 -0.70 -12.52 14.44
C ASP A 73 -0.61 -12.19 12.94
N LEU A 74 -1.61 -11.49 12.42
CA LEU A 74 -1.67 -11.07 11.03
C LEU A 74 -1.28 -9.61 10.90
N ALA A 75 -0.21 -9.37 10.14
CA ALA A 75 0.30 -8.07 9.83
C ALA A 75 0.03 -7.70 8.36
N LEU A 76 -0.57 -6.53 8.14
CA LEU A 76 -0.78 -5.96 6.82
C LEU A 76 0.36 -5.01 6.47
N LEU A 77 0.85 -5.04 5.24
CA LEU A 77 1.90 -4.14 4.78
C LEU A 77 1.36 -3.14 3.76
N LEU A 78 1.58 -1.86 4.04
CA LEU A 78 1.24 -0.73 3.18
C LEU A 78 2.53 -0.04 2.75
N PHE A 79 2.60 0.41 1.51
CA PHE A 79 3.77 1.12 0.98
C PHE A 79 3.37 2.50 0.46
N SER A 80 4.28 3.45 0.65
CA SER A 80 4.16 4.78 0.03
C SER A 80 4.63 4.77 -1.43
N ASP A 81 5.46 3.81 -1.79
CA ASP A 81 6.16 3.74 -3.06
C ASP A 81 6.37 2.29 -3.48
N ALA A 82 6.26 2.01 -4.77
CA ALA A 82 6.48 0.67 -5.31
C ALA A 82 7.93 0.42 -5.77
N GLU A 83 8.77 1.44 -5.94
CA GLU A 83 10.19 1.27 -6.27
C GLU A 83 10.98 0.71 -5.09
N ASN A 84 10.67 1.13 -3.86
CA ASN A 84 11.33 0.68 -2.64
C ASN A 84 10.87 -0.72 -2.18
N LYS A 85 10.23 -1.53 -3.01
CA LYS A 85 9.84 -2.89 -2.62
C LYS A 85 11.08 -3.78 -2.41
N PRO A 86 11.21 -4.51 -1.28
CA PRO A 86 12.25 -5.50 -1.14
C PRO A 86 11.97 -6.66 -2.10
N ALA A 87 13.03 -7.23 -2.70
CA ALA A 87 12.93 -8.35 -3.64
C ALA A 87 12.27 -9.63 -3.06
N ASN A 88 12.05 -9.66 -1.75
CA ASN A 88 11.31 -10.70 -1.02
C ASN A 88 9.80 -10.62 -1.27
N LEU A 89 9.25 -9.43 -1.53
CA LEU A 89 7.81 -9.26 -1.72
C LEU A 89 7.39 -9.68 -3.13
N PRO A 90 6.15 -10.15 -3.29
CA PRO A 90 5.65 -10.49 -4.62
C PRO A 90 5.68 -9.26 -5.54
N PRO A 91 5.97 -9.45 -6.84
CA PRO A 91 6.10 -8.34 -7.79
C PRO A 91 4.76 -7.61 -8.00
N GLY A 92 3.64 -8.33 -7.81
CA GLY A 92 2.30 -7.77 -7.90
C GLY A 92 2.03 -6.77 -6.78
N VAL A 93 1.61 -5.57 -7.17
CA VAL A 93 1.10 -4.55 -6.26
C VAL A 93 -0.28 -4.10 -6.68
N GLY A 94 -1.17 -3.96 -5.70
CA GLY A 94 -2.47 -3.35 -5.85
C GLY A 94 -2.44 -1.94 -5.29
N ILE A 95 -3.06 -1.01 -6.02
CA ILE A 95 -3.32 0.34 -5.51
C ILE A 95 -4.75 0.34 -5.00
N TYR A 96 -4.91 0.55 -3.69
CA TYR A 96 -6.21 0.58 -3.03
C TYR A 96 -6.48 1.93 -2.37
N THR A 97 -7.76 2.23 -2.21
CA THR A 97 -8.25 3.43 -1.51
C THR A 97 -8.49 3.14 -0.04
N ALA A 98 -8.62 4.20 0.77
CA ALA A 98 -9.00 4.09 2.17
C ALA A 98 -10.28 3.28 2.44
N ASP A 99 -11.29 3.40 1.58
CA ASP A 99 -12.56 2.65 1.74
C ASP A 99 -12.33 1.14 1.65
N TRP A 100 -11.48 0.72 0.71
CA TRP A 100 -11.08 -0.68 0.59
C TRP A 100 -10.27 -1.13 1.81
N LEU A 101 -9.29 -0.32 2.24
CA LEU A 101 -8.46 -0.64 3.42
C LEU A 101 -9.33 -0.80 4.67
N ARG A 102 -10.29 0.11 4.88
CA ARG A 102 -11.27 0.03 5.95
C ARG A 102 -12.05 -1.28 5.91
N LYS A 103 -12.59 -1.64 4.74
CA LYS A 103 -13.33 -2.91 4.56
C LYS A 103 -12.44 -4.12 4.80
N PHE A 104 -11.20 -4.09 4.35
CA PHE A 104 -10.23 -5.17 4.55
C PHE A 104 -9.89 -5.36 6.03
N LEU A 105 -9.58 -4.27 6.74
CA LEU A 105 -9.31 -4.29 8.18
C LEU A 105 -10.55 -4.70 9.00
N ALA A 106 -11.76 -4.43 8.51
CA ALA A 106 -12.99 -4.89 9.15
C ALA A 106 -13.31 -6.37 8.85
N ALA A 107 -12.93 -6.87 7.66
CA ALA A 107 -13.19 -8.24 7.23
C ALA A 107 -12.15 -9.24 7.74
N HIS A 108 -10.90 -8.81 7.95
CA HIS A 108 -9.79 -9.64 8.39
C HIS A 108 -9.31 -9.24 9.79
N PRO A 109 -8.99 -10.19 10.68
CA PRO A 109 -8.46 -9.91 12.00
C PRO A 109 -6.98 -9.53 11.92
N ILE A 110 -6.68 -8.43 11.24
CA ILE A 110 -5.35 -7.82 11.21
C ILE A 110 -5.06 -7.28 12.60
N THR A 111 -3.88 -7.59 13.13
CA THR A 111 -3.46 -7.16 14.47
C THR A 111 -2.38 -6.09 14.42
N THR A 112 -1.66 -5.95 13.30
CA THR A 112 -0.69 -4.88 13.10
C THR A 112 -0.68 -4.41 11.65
N VAL A 113 -0.53 -3.11 11.43
CA VAL A 113 -0.31 -2.55 10.09
C VAL A 113 1.08 -1.95 10.04
N PHE A 114 1.91 -2.43 9.12
CA PHE A 114 3.22 -1.86 8.83
C PHE A 114 3.08 -0.94 7.63
N LEU A 115 3.53 0.29 7.79
CA LEU A 115 3.63 1.27 6.73
C LEU A 115 5.09 1.45 6.35
N ASP A 116 5.35 1.37 5.05
CA ASP A 116 6.59 1.74 4.40
C ASP A 116 7.82 1.02 5.00
N ILE A 117 7.65 -0.27 5.33
CA ILE A 117 8.74 -1.07 5.94
C ILE A 117 10.02 -1.09 5.10
N ALA A 118 9.88 -0.88 3.79
CA ALA A 118 10.98 -0.89 2.85
C ALA A 118 11.40 0.52 2.41
N GLY A 119 10.68 1.54 2.85
CA GLY A 119 11.09 2.93 2.73
C GLY A 119 11.98 3.38 3.89
N PRO A 120 12.43 4.64 3.89
CA PRO A 120 13.35 5.17 4.88
C PRO A 120 12.73 5.34 6.28
N HIS A 121 11.40 5.39 6.37
CA HIS A 121 10.66 5.67 7.60
C HIS A 121 9.59 4.60 7.87
N PRO A 122 9.99 3.39 8.28
CA PRO A 122 9.05 2.35 8.63
C PRO A 122 8.23 2.76 9.85
N MET A 123 6.91 2.54 9.79
CA MET A 123 6.00 2.84 10.89
C MET A 123 5.07 1.66 11.16
N GLN A 124 4.81 1.36 12.43
CA GLN A 124 3.76 0.44 12.82
C GLN A 124 2.56 1.23 13.32
N ALA A 125 1.37 0.80 12.91
CA ALA A 125 0.10 1.36 13.35
C ALA A 125 -0.83 0.24 13.78
N ASP A 126 -1.58 0.50 14.86
CA ASP A 126 -2.67 -0.35 15.27
C ASP A 126 -3.83 -0.25 14.27
N PRO A 127 -4.40 -1.38 13.83
CA PRO A 127 -5.49 -1.39 12.86
C PRO A 127 -6.73 -0.66 13.39
N THR A 128 -6.98 -0.72 14.70
CA THR A 128 -8.09 0.01 15.34
C THR A 128 -7.88 1.53 15.32
N GLU A 129 -6.67 1.99 15.62
CA GLU A 129 -6.35 3.43 15.56
C GLU A 129 -6.34 3.92 14.11
N LEU A 130 -5.84 3.10 13.19
CA LEU A 130 -5.89 3.39 11.76
C LEU A 130 -7.34 3.50 11.27
N LEU A 131 -8.21 2.56 11.65
CA LEU A 131 -9.63 2.61 11.32
C LEU A 131 -10.32 3.88 11.82
N LYS A 132 -10.06 4.29 13.07
CA LYS A 132 -10.59 5.56 13.61
C LYS A 132 -10.10 6.74 12.79
N ALA A 133 -8.83 6.75 12.43
CA ALA A 133 -8.22 7.85 11.70
C ALA A 133 -8.65 7.90 10.22
N LEU A 134 -9.09 6.77 9.65
CA LEU A 134 -9.75 6.71 8.33
C LEU A 134 -11.21 7.17 8.38
N ASP A 135 -11.89 7.01 9.52
CA ASP A 135 -13.31 7.38 9.70
C ASP A 135 -13.50 8.88 10.02
N ALA A 136 -12.61 9.46 10.83
CA ALA A 136 -12.60 10.87 11.25
C ALA A 136 -12.44 11.83 10.07
#